data_AF-A0AAX3AC84-F1
#
_entry.id   AF-A0AAX3AC84-F1
#
_cell.length_a   1.000
_cell.length_b   1.000
_cell.length_c   1.000
_cell.angle_alpha   90.00
_cell.angle_beta   90.00
_cell.angle_gamma   90.00
#
_symmetry.space_group_name_H-M   'P 1'
#
loop_
_entity.id
_entity.type
_entity.pdbx_description
1 polymer ?
#
loop_
_entity_poly.entity_id
_entity_poly.type
_entity_poly.pdbx_seq_one_letter_code
_entity_poly.pdbx_strand_id
1 'polypeptide(L)'
;MTDLGITDPFLIRLRRRIDEDPELTEAGLAKKAGLSDSAIRQYFSKPNRTPRVENARKICAALGTTLEEFMSEAQTPEEKEIVRLTLALPDHLRRQLLSYAKGLVDASGISPQSDQPEDQ
;
A
#
# COMPACT_ATOMS: atom_id res chain seq x y z
N MET A 1 2.73 21.55 1.39
CA MET A 1 1.97 22.00 2.58
C MET A 1 0.54 21.50 2.50
N THR A 2 0.19 20.43 3.21
CA THR A 2 -1.08 20.27 3.95
C THR A 2 -0.91 19.13 4.93
N ASP A 3 -0.51 19.45 6.15
CA ASP A 3 -0.58 18.52 7.28
C ASP A 3 -2.03 18.53 7.77
N LEU A 4 -2.85 17.64 7.20
CA LEU A 4 -4.29 17.52 7.50
C LEU A 4 -4.55 16.73 8.80
N GLY A 5 -3.52 16.44 9.59
CA GLY A 5 -3.62 15.57 10.76
C GLY A 5 -4.07 14.15 10.44
N ILE A 6 -3.92 13.71 9.19
CA ILE A 6 -4.32 12.37 8.74
C ILE A 6 -3.40 11.36 9.42
N THR A 7 -3.97 10.50 10.26
CA THR A 7 -3.22 9.45 10.98
C THR A 7 -3.30 8.09 10.29
N ASP A 8 -4.24 7.93 9.37
CA ASP A 8 -4.50 6.67 8.69
C ASP A 8 -3.43 6.37 7.61
N PRO A 9 -2.68 5.26 7.72
CA PRO A 9 -1.59 4.95 6.79
C PRO A 9 -2.04 4.80 5.33
N PHE A 10 -3.26 4.29 5.10
CA PHE A 10 -3.82 4.15 3.76
C PHE A 10 -4.09 5.53 3.15
N LEU A 11 -4.69 6.45 3.91
CA LEU A 11 -4.95 7.81 3.44
C LEU A 11 -3.67 8.61 3.18
N ILE A 12 -2.63 8.43 4.01
CA ILE A 12 -1.32 9.06 3.76
C ILE A 12 -0.75 8.62 2.41
N ARG A 13 -0.76 7.31 2.14
CA ARG A 13 -0.29 6.75 0.85
C ARG A 13 -1.17 7.18 -0.32
N LEU A 14 -2.49 7.20 -0.13
CA LEU A 14 -3.44 7.66 -1.14
C LEU A 14 -3.21 9.13 -1.49
N ARG A 15 -2.95 9.97 -0.49
CA ARG A 15 -2.64 11.38 -0.71
C ARG A 15 -1.36 11.53 -1.52
N ARG A 16 -0.30 10.83 -1.14
CA ARG A 16 0.97 10.84 -1.87
C ARG A 16 0.79 10.45 -3.34
N ARG A 17 0.01 9.39 -3.61
CA ARG A 17 -0.25 8.92 -4.97
C ARG A 17 -1.05 9.90 -5.83
N ILE A 18 -1.95 10.67 -5.21
CA ILE A 18 -2.70 11.76 -5.86
C ILE A 18 -1.78 12.96 -6.12
N ASP A 19 -0.92 13.32 -5.16
CA ASP A 19 0.00 14.45 -5.32
C ASP A 19 1.12 14.15 -6.35
N GLU A 20 1.52 12.89 -6.53
CA GLU A 20 2.50 12.44 -7.54
C GLU A 20 1.95 12.41 -8.98
N ASP A 21 0.63 12.41 -9.17
CA ASP A 21 -0.02 12.19 -10.46
C ASP A 21 -1.10 13.26 -10.74
N PRO A 22 -0.77 14.30 -11.51
CA PRO A 22 -1.65 15.44 -11.73
C PRO A 22 -2.92 15.11 -12.52
N GLU A 23 -3.00 13.95 -13.18
CA GLU A 23 -4.22 13.48 -13.84
C GLU A 23 -5.18 12.77 -12.86
N LEU A 24 -4.70 12.38 -11.69
CA LEU A 24 -5.48 11.71 -10.66
C LEU A 24 -6.17 12.74 -9.76
N THR A 25 -7.49 12.85 -9.88
CA THR A 25 -8.29 13.73 -8.99
C THR A 25 -9.08 12.92 -7.97
N GLU A 26 -9.29 13.46 -6.76
CA GLU A 26 -10.09 12.82 -5.72
C GLU A 26 -11.50 12.45 -6.22
N ALA A 27 -12.16 13.35 -6.96
CA ALA A 27 -13.48 13.12 -7.52
C ALA A 27 -13.45 12.07 -8.64
N GLY A 28 -12.46 12.14 -9.55
CA GLY A 28 -12.30 11.16 -10.62
C GLY A 28 -12.02 9.76 -10.11
N LEU A 29 -11.20 9.65 -9.06
CA LEU A 29 -10.90 8.38 -8.41
C LEU A 29 -12.11 7.81 -7.67
N ALA A 30 -12.86 8.65 -6.94
CA ALA A 30 -14.08 8.22 -6.26
C ALA A 30 -15.10 7.64 -7.25
N LYS A 31 -15.30 8.33 -8.39
CA LYS A 31 -16.18 7.89 -9.46
C LYS A 31 -15.73 6.55 -10.08
N LYS A 32 -14.44 6.39 -10.37
CA LYS A 32 -13.88 5.12 -10.86
C LYS A 32 -14.04 3.99 -9.84
N ALA A 33 -13.95 4.29 -8.55
CA ALA A 33 -14.13 3.33 -7.46
C ALA A 33 -15.61 3.00 -7.14
N GLY A 34 -16.57 3.62 -7.84
CA GLY A 34 -18.00 3.45 -7.54
C GLY A 34 -18.41 4.02 -6.18
N LEU A 35 -17.67 5.02 -5.69
CA LEU A 35 -17.97 5.77 -4.48
C LEU A 35 -18.65 7.09 -4.84
N SER A 36 -19.22 7.78 -3.83
CA SER A 36 -19.73 9.14 -4.05
C SER A 36 -18.58 10.11 -4.34
N ASP A 37 -18.81 11.11 -5.20
CA ASP A 37 -17.79 12.09 -5.60
C ASP A 37 -17.12 12.84 -4.42
N SER A 38 -17.81 12.90 -3.27
CA SER A 38 -17.30 13.50 -2.04
C SER A 38 -16.66 12.49 -1.07
N ALA A 39 -16.72 11.19 -1.31
CA ALA A 39 -16.23 10.17 -0.39
C ALA A 39 -14.74 10.33 -0.08
N ILE A 40 -13.91 10.47 -1.11
CA ILE A 40 -12.46 10.61 -0.95
C ILE A 40 -12.11 11.92 -0.23
N ARG A 41 -12.75 13.02 -0.64
CA ARG A 41 -12.61 14.33 0.02
C ARG A 41 -13.03 14.28 1.50
N GLN A 42 -14.06 13.51 1.83
CA GLN A 42 -14.53 13.31 3.21
C GLN A 42 -13.56 12.48 4.05
N TYR A 43 -12.79 11.57 3.45
CA TYR A 43 -11.74 10.86 4.18
C TYR A 43 -10.60 11.81 4.56
N PHE A 44 -10.25 12.76 3.69
CA PHE A 44 -9.21 13.75 3.97
C PHE A 44 -9.67 14.91 4.86
N SER A 45 -10.98 15.11 5.06
CA SER A 45 -11.49 16.24 5.85
C SER A 45 -11.45 16.02 7.36
N LYS A 46 -11.23 14.77 7.82
CA LYS A 46 -11.19 14.45 9.25
C LYS A 46 -9.97 13.57 9.57
N PRO A 47 -9.20 13.91 10.61
CA PRO A 47 -7.95 13.22 10.95
C PRO A 47 -8.12 11.74 11.34
N ASN A 48 -9.29 11.36 11.88
CA ASN A 48 -9.58 10.01 12.41
C ASN A 48 -10.53 9.20 11.52
N ARG A 49 -10.73 9.58 10.25
CA ARG A 49 -11.73 8.92 9.40
C ARG A 49 -11.08 7.89 8.48
N THR A 50 -11.14 6.63 8.91
CA THR A 50 -10.62 5.51 8.12
C THR A 50 -11.67 4.97 7.14
N PRO A 51 -11.32 4.76 5.85
CA PRO A 51 -12.19 4.05 4.93
C PRO A 51 -12.37 2.59 5.37
N ARG A 52 -13.58 2.06 5.20
CA ARG A 52 -13.78 0.61 5.37
C ARG A 52 -12.89 -0.15 4.40
N VAL A 53 -12.41 -1.32 4.80
CA VAL A 53 -11.56 -2.20 3.96
C VAL A 53 -12.17 -2.44 2.58
N GLU A 54 -13.50 -2.60 2.50
CA GLU A 54 -14.21 -2.74 1.22
C GLU A 54 -14.03 -1.50 0.31
N ASN A 55 -14.14 -0.30 0.87
CA ASN A 55 -13.96 0.95 0.13
C ASN A 55 -12.49 1.16 -0.25
N ALA A 56 -11.56 0.80 0.64
CA ALA A 56 -10.13 0.85 0.34
C ALA A 56 -9.79 -0.07 -0.84
N ARG A 57 -10.32 -1.30 -0.88
CA ARG A 57 -10.18 -2.22 -2.01
C ARG A 57 -10.75 -1.66 -3.31
N LYS A 58 -11.92 -1.02 -3.26
CA LYS A 58 -12.52 -0.36 -4.45
C LYS A 58 -11.64 0.77 -4.98
N ILE A 59 -11.06 1.57 -4.08
CA ILE A 59 -10.13 2.65 -4.44
C ILE A 59 -8.86 2.06 -5.07
N CYS A 60 -8.24 1.05 -4.47
CA CYS A 60 -7.08 0.36 -5.05
C CYS A 60 -7.38 -0.25 -6.41
N ALA A 61 -8.52 -0.91 -6.56
CA ALA A 61 -8.94 -1.48 -7.85
C ALA A 61 -9.08 -0.40 -8.93
N ALA A 62 -9.61 0.78 -8.58
CA ALA A 62 -9.69 1.92 -9.48
C ALA A 62 -8.32 2.52 -9.85
N LEU A 63 -7.31 2.32 -9.01
CA LEU A 63 -5.90 2.64 -9.28
C LEU A 63 -5.16 1.54 -10.07
N GLY A 64 -5.82 0.41 -10.34
CA GLY A 64 -5.20 -0.72 -11.02
C GLY A 64 -4.27 -1.56 -10.14
N THR A 65 -4.44 -1.53 -8.82
CA THR A 65 -3.63 -2.28 -7.85
C THR A 65 -4.52 -2.97 -6.81
N THR A 66 -3.96 -3.89 -6.03
CA THR A 66 -4.64 -4.50 -4.88
C THR A 66 -4.40 -3.70 -3.59
N LEU A 67 -5.21 -3.94 -2.55
CA LEU A 67 -4.98 -3.29 -1.26
C LEU A 67 -3.67 -3.74 -0.64
N GLU A 68 -3.34 -5.02 -0.79
CA GLU A 68 -2.11 -5.64 -0.33
C GLU A 68 -0.88 -4.99 -0.99
N GLU A 69 -0.88 -4.82 -2.31
CA GLU A 69 0.19 -4.14 -3.03
C GLU A 69 0.27 -2.65 -2.68
N PHE A 70 -0.88 -1.97 -2.56
CA PHE A 70 -0.93 -0.55 -2.23
C PHE A 70 -0.40 -0.25 -0.81
N MET A 71 -0.63 -1.17 0.13
CA MET A 71 -0.17 -1.09 1.51
C MET A 71 1.21 -1.71 1.74
N SER A 72 1.76 -2.43 0.76
CA SER A 72 3.13 -2.96 0.81
C SER A 72 4.16 -1.84 0.82
N GLU A 73 5.21 -1.95 1.63
CA GLU A 73 6.35 -1.00 1.61
C GLU A 73 7.22 -1.11 0.35
N ALA A 74 6.90 -2.02 -0.57
CA ALA A 74 7.53 -2.15 -1.88
C ALA A 74 7.47 -0.82 -2.66
N GLN A 75 8.62 -0.14 -2.76
CA GLN A 75 8.72 1.15 -3.44
C GLN A 75 9.13 0.97 -4.90
N THR A 76 10.00 -0.01 -5.18
CA THR A 76 10.54 -0.29 -6.50
C THR A 76 9.64 -1.20 -7.34
N PRO A 77 9.69 -1.11 -8.68
CA PRO A 77 9.01 -2.05 -9.57
C PRO A 77 9.34 -3.52 -9.25
N GLU A 78 10.60 -3.78 -8.91
CA GLU A 78 11.11 -5.10 -8.57
C GLU A 78 10.48 -5.63 -7.27
N GLU A 79 10.42 -4.82 -6.22
CA GLU A 79 9.77 -5.21 -4.95
C GLU A 79 8.28 -5.48 -5.14
N LYS A 80 7.59 -4.68 -5.97
CA LYS A 80 6.16 -4.87 -6.26
C LYS A 80 5.91 -6.20 -6.97
N GLU A 81 6.71 -6.52 -7.99
CA GLU A 81 6.57 -7.80 -8.71
C GLU A 81 6.91 -8.99 -7.80
N ILE A 82 7.90 -8.89 -6.91
CA ILE A 82 8.20 -9.93 -5.92
C ILE A 82 6.98 -10.21 -5.02
N VAL A 83 6.33 -9.17 -4.50
CA VAL A 83 5.11 -9.31 -3.69
C VAL A 83 3.99 -9.98 -4.48
N ARG A 84 3.74 -9.51 -5.71
CA ARG A 84 2.70 -10.04 -6.60
C ARG A 84 2.91 -11.53 -6.87
N LEU A 85 4.13 -11.93 -7.22
CA LEU A 85 4.49 -13.31 -7.46
C LEU A 85 4.37 -14.16 -6.20
N THR A 86 4.79 -13.64 -5.05
CA THR A 86 4.68 -14.35 -3.75
C THR A 86 3.23 -14.64 -3.39
N LEU A 87 2.32 -13.69 -3.61
CA LEU A 87 0.88 -13.87 -3.37
C LEU A 87 0.26 -14.91 -4.34
N ALA A 88 0.76 -15.02 -5.56
CA ALA A 88 0.30 -16.02 -6.54
C ALA A 88 0.79 -17.45 -6.25
N LEU A 89 1.85 -17.62 -5.45
CA LEU A 89 2.41 -18.94 -5.15
C LEU A 89 1.57 -19.72 -4.10
N PRO A 90 1.50 -21.06 -4.22
CA PRO A 90 0.98 -21.93 -3.16
C PRO A 90 1.91 -21.96 -1.94
N ASP A 91 1.37 -22.26 -0.76
CA ASP A 91 2.07 -22.09 0.52
C ASP A 91 3.40 -22.84 0.64
N HIS A 92 3.50 -24.03 0.05
CA HIS A 92 4.75 -24.80 0.06
C HIS A 92 5.86 -24.10 -0.74
N LEU A 93 5.52 -23.46 -1.88
CA LEU A 93 6.47 -22.70 -2.69
C LEU A 93 6.84 -21.38 -2.02
N ARG A 94 5.91 -20.73 -1.32
CA ARG A 94 6.22 -19.52 -0.51
C ARG A 94 7.27 -19.82 0.55
N ARG A 95 7.17 -20.96 1.23
CA ARG A 95 8.18 -21.40 2.21
C ARG A 95 9.54 -21.64 1.57
N GLN A 96 9.59 -22.25 0.39
CA GLN A 96 10.85 -22.45 -0.33
C GLN A 96 11.46 -21.14 -0.80
N LEU A 97 10.65 -20.21 -1.33
CA LEU A 97 11.08 -18.87 -1.71
C LEU A 97 11.68 -18.13 -0.51
N LEU A 98 11.03 -18.20 0.65
CA LEU A 98 11.52 -17.60 1.88
C LEU A 98 12.86 -18.19 2.32
N SER A 99 13.02 -19.51 2.29
CA SER A 99 14.30 -20.16 2.60
C SER A 99 15.42 -19.73 1.65
N TYR A 100 15.12 -19.61 0.36
CA TYR A 100 16.09 -19.16 -0.63
C TYR A 100 16.48 -17.70 -0.43
N ALA A 101 15.51 -16.82 -0.20
CA ALA A 101 15.76 -15.41 0.11
C ALA A 101 16.63 -15.24 1.35
N LYS A 102 16.39 -16.01 2.42
CA LYS A 102 17.26 -16.03 3.62
C LYS A 102 18.70 -16.42 3.27
N GLY A 103 18.88 -17.47 2.48
CA GLY A 103 20.21 -17.89 2.04
C GLY A 103 20.95 -16.84 1.21
N LEU A 104 20.24 -16.10 0.35
CA LEU A 104 20.83 -14.97 -0.39
C LEU A 104 21.26 -13.83 0.53
N VAL A 105 20.43 -13.50 1.52
CA VAL A 105 20.72 -12.46 2.52
C VAL A 105 21.96 -12.86 3.33
N ASP A 106 22.00 -14.09 3.85
CA ASP A 106 23.15 -14.63 4.59
C ASP A 106 24.43 -14.61 3.74
N ALA A 107 24.34 -15.03 2.46
CA ALA A 107 25.47 -15.05 1.54
C ALA A 107 25.96 -13.65 1.13
N SER A 108 25.07 -12.65 1.13
CA SER A 108 25.42 -11.26 0.81
C SER A 108 26.10 -10.52 1.96
N GLY A 109 26.13 -11.10 3.17
CA GLY A 109 26.64 -10.45 4.38
C GLY A 109 25.78 -9.28 4.87
N ILE A 110 24.62 -9.06 4.25
CA ILE A 110 23.66 -8.04 4.63
C ILE A 110 22.80 -8.64 5.75
N SER A 111 22.88 -8.09 6.97
CA SER A 111 21.91 -8.42 8.00
C SER A 111 20.61 -7.68 7.71
N PRO A 112 19.45 -8.35 7.62
CA PRO A 112 18.19 -7.64 7.51
C PRO A 112 18.02 -6.85 8.81
N GLN A 113 17.94 -5.51 8.69
CA GLN A 113 17.56 -4.67 9.83
C GLN A 113 16.27 -5.25 10.38
N SER A 114 16.36 -5.77 11.60
CA SER A 114 15.18 -6.20 12.33
C SER A 114 14.44 -4.92 12.66
N ASP A 115 13.28 -4.70 12.04
CA ASP A 115 12.26 -3.82 12.61
C ASP A 115 11.90 -4.40 13.98
N GLN A 116 12.66 -4.00 14.99
CA GLN A 116 12.21 -4.12 16.36
C GLN A 116 11.12 -3.07 16.52
N PRO A 117 9.89 -3.42 16.94
CA PRO A 117 8.97 -2.42 17.42
C PRO A 117 9.64 -1.73 18.61
N GLU A 118 9.98 -0.45 18.46
CA GLU A 118 10.39 0.40 19.57
C GLU A 118 9.21 0.52 20.53
N ASP A 119 9.24 -0.31 21.56
CA ASP A 119 8.45 -0.17 22.78
C ASP A 119 9.32 0.58 23.79
N GLN A 120 9.11 1.91 23.90
CA GLN A 120 9.31 2.72 25.12
C GLN A 120 8.87 4.18 24.95
#